data_AF-A0A9P1G360-F1
#
_entry.id   AF-A0A9P1G360-F1
#
_cell.length_a   1.000
_cell.length_b   1.000
_cell.length_c   1.000
_cell.angle_alpha   90.00
_cell.angle_beta   90.00
_cell.angle_gamma   90.00
#
_symmetry.space_group_name_H-M   'P 1'
#
loop_
_entity.id
_entity.type
_entity.pdbx_description
1 polymer ?
#
loop_
_entity_poly.entity_id
_entity_poly.type
_entity_poly.pdbx_seq_one_letter_code
_entity_poly.pdbx_strand_id
1 'polypeptide(L)'
;RSFSRAQTLGSLLKNTVFEPSCPPVLKVAVEGKVDVSVRLQVIGAKVEGNGLPQVCAAGKPSMATYLALSAARGPMTKGSLMIEGFEPVPFCVAHNDQGTTFVQCKGKWRCTALSAARWNWHQNAAKPTEGKAADLEVHAAKSIDNVPQLKVSVRDATEMELKRCLQGQALRDAQEDGDYDALLAQVTKAKQAGVDREQIEQAEERLQGMRKLGKHVNDGCDKETLKSLMQWEKVTRCSDALTTEACKVPGCPCNQEMCGEVLLVVPNAVQNCLKDFGPEGDKELFEELAGSALAVEEGAVWKAGGKLIFSAFDRNQSVQALTRMLSNAGRTRCVKFLLQMVKHSEAEYGGYVTAIQVNFHPNGESFHAQHRDIYSAKQRAGPSCTCTFKKCVGTVCYTVGSSRQCLLETMTDVFSAIKPCGDQCTGRRERCWLHSGDGMYFNEAWNANHTHGIPAIENGHEIGPRISIAFLLGAEDSRSSLYQKVLLPNEVPQP
;
A
#
# COMPACT_ATOMS: atom_id res chain seq x y z
N ARG A 1 -67.42 10.94 -74.36
CA ARG A 1 -66.45 10.00 -74.98
C ARG A 1 -65.11 10.35 -74.35
N SER A 2 -64.46 9.60 -73.47
CA SER A 2 -64.29 8.15 -73.37
C SER A 2 -63.88 7.82 -71.92
N PHE A 3 -64.33 6.66 -71.44
CA PHE A 3 -64.06 6.10 -70.12
C PHE A 3 -62.96 5.03 -70.23
N SER A 4 -62.28 4.80 -69.11
CA SER A 4 -61.55 3.59 -68.70
C SER A 4 -60.12 3.34 -69.23
N ARG A 5 -59.17 3.31 -68.29
CA ARG A 5 -58.30 2.15 -68.05
C ARG A 5 -57.68 2.21 -66.65
N ALA A 6 -58.41 1.65 -65.68
CA ALA A 6 -57.85 1.12 -64.45
C ALA A 6 -57.84 -0.40 -64.60
N GLN A 7 -56.66 -0.98 -64.75
CA GLN A 7 -56.39 -2.42 -64.64
C GLN A 7 -54.93 -2.53 -64.16
N THR A 8 -54.60 -2.95 -62.95
CA THR A 8 -54.68 -4.28 -62.31
C THR A 8 -53.23 -4.66 -61.94
N LEU A 9 -52.80 -4.30 -60.73
CA LEU A 9 -51.56 -4.79 -60.12
C LEU A 9 -51.85 -5.32 -58.69
N GLY A 10 -53.00 -5.96 -58.55
CA GLY A 10 -53.48 -6.55 -57.30
C GLY A 10 -53.82 -8.02 -57.49
N SER A 11 -52.82 -8.88 -57.70
CA SER A 11 -53.02 -10.34 -57.59
C SER A 11 -51.76 -11.20 -57.46
N LEU A 12 -50.55 -10.65 -57.21
CA LEU A 12 -49.32 -11.45 -57.11
C LEU A 12 -48.61 -11.42 -55.73
N LEU A 13 -49.28 -11.01 -54.66
CA LEU A 13 -48.76 -11.09 -53.29
C LEU A 13 -49.78 -11.76 -52.36
N LYS A 14 -50.07 -13.04 -52.60
CA LYS A 14 -50.72 -13.89 -51.60
C LYS A 14 -49.61 -14.58 -50.81
N ASN A 15 -49.60 -14.30 -49.50
CA ASN A 15 -48.90 -15.03 -48.43
C ASN A 15 -47.42 -14.72 -48.15
N THR A 16 -46.95 -13.49 -48.37
CA THR A 16 -45.82 -12.97 -47.57
C THR A 16 -46.38 -11.97 -46.57
N VAL A 17 -46.63 -12.44 -45.35
CA VAL A 17 -46.78 -11.54 -44.19
C VAL A 17 -45.49 -10.72 -44.16
N PHE A 18 -45.59 -9.42 -44.47
CA PHE A 18 -44.47 -8.51 -44.38
C PHE A 18 -44.21 -8.29 -42.89
N GLU A 19 -43.50 -9.21 -42.25
CA GLU A 19 -42.99 -8.97 -40.91
C GLU A 19 -42.03 -7.79 -41.02
N PRO A 20 -42.31 -6.63 -40.41
CA PRO A 20 -41.39 -5.51 -40.45
C PRO A 20 -40.06 -5.97 -39.85
N SER A 21 -39.03 -6.05 -40.69
CA SER A 21 -37.70 -6.48 -40.28
C SER A 21 -37.20 -5.51 -39.20
N CYS A 22 -37.09 -6.00 -37.97
CA CYS A 22 -36.63 -5.19 -36.86
C CYS A 22 -35.20 -4.72 -37.14
N PRO A 23 -34.90 -3.42 -37.03
CA PRO A 23 -33.61 -2.90 -37.47
C PRO A 23 -32.48 -3.31 -36.52
N PRO A 24 -31.25 -3.54 -37.01
CA PRO A 24 -30.11 -3.81 -36.16
C PRO A 24 -29.76 -2.58 -35.32
N VAL A 25 -29.47 -2.80 -34.05
CA VAL A 25 -29.16 -1.73 -33.07
C VAL A 25 -27.76 -1.86 -32.47
N LEU A 26 -27.13 -3.03 -32.55
CA LEU A 26 -25.76 -3.20 -32.08
C LEU A 26 -25.10 -4.35 -32.83
N LYS A 27 -23.86 -4.14 -33.27
CA LYS A 27 -22.95 -5.22 -33.66
C LYS A 27 -21.91 -5.40 -32.57
N VAL A 28 -21.64 -6.63 -32.20
CA VAL A 28 -20.61 -6.98 -31.22
C VAL A 28 -19.56 -7.80 -31.93
N ALA A 29 -18.30 -7.41 -31.77
CA ALA A 29 -17.15 -8.17 -32.25
C ALA A 29 -16.29 -8.56 -31.04
N VAL A 30 -16.02 -9.85 -30.92
CA VAL A 30 -15.17 -10.42 -29.86
C VAL A 30 -13.96 -11.05 -30.52
N GLU A 31 -12.77 -10.66 -30.08
CA GLU A 31 -11.51 -11.28 -30.42
C GLU A 31 -10.75 -11.57 -29.13
N GLY A 32 -9.89 -12.59 -29.12
CA GLY A 32 -9.09 -12.86 -27.94
C GLY A 32 -7.84 -13.67 -28.25
N LYS A 33 -6.85 -13.54 -27.38
CA LYS A 33 -5.66 -14.42 -27.33
C LYS A 33 -5.90 -15.68 -26.50
N VAL A 34 -7.01 -15.74 -25.79
CA VAL A 34 -7.45 -16.85 -24.96
C VAL A 34 -8.91 -17.17 -25.24
N ASP A 35 -9.28 -18.41 -25.03
CA ASP A 35 -10.68 -18.84 -25.10
C ASP A 35 -11.49 -18.14 -24.00
N VAL A 36 -12.65 -17.59 -24.37
CA VAL A 36 -13.47 -16.81 -23.45
C VAL A 36 -14.97 -16.92 -23.74
N SER A 37 -15.76 -17.12 -22.69
CA SER A 37 -17.23 -16.99 -22.77
C SER A 37 -17.62 -15.52 -22.60
N VAL A 38 -18.25 -14.95 -23.64
CA VAL A 38 -18.80 -13.59 -23.64
C VAL A 38 -20.30 -13.63 -23.88
N ARG A 39 -21.07 -12.99 -22.98
CA ARG A 39 -22.52 -12.86 -23.09
C ARG A 39 -22.91 -11.39 -22.97
N LEU A 40 -23.97 -10.99 -23.65
CA LEU A 40 -24.50 -9.64 -23.53
C LEU A 40 -25.97 -9.68 -23.15
N GLN A 41 -26.32 -8.81 -22.21
CA GLN A 41 -27.69 -8.45 -21.92
C GLN A 41 -27.97 -7.09 -22.54
N VAL A 42 -28.78 -7.06 -23.59
CA VAL A 42 -29.13 -5.83 -24.31
C VAL A 42 -30.60 -5.49 -24.07
N ILE A 43 -30.85 -4.33 -23.46
CA ILE A 43 -32.21 -3.90 -23.09
C ILE A 43 -32.98 -3.54 -24.37
N GLY A 44 -34.14 -4.16 -24.58
CA GLY A 44 -35.03 -3.86 -25.71
C GLY A 44 -34.56 -4.42 -27.06
N ALA A 45 -33.64 -5.38 -27.06
CA ALA A 45 -33.13 -6.02 -28.28
C ALA A 45 -33.05 -7.55 -28.14
N LYS A 46 -33.13 -8.26 -29.27
CA LYS A 46 -32.90 -9.71 -29.37
C LYS A 46 -31.72 -9.98 -30.29
N VAL A 47 -31.03 -11.10 -30.09
CA VAL A 47 -29.93 -11.50 -30.95
C VAL A 47 -30.45 -12.03 -32.30
N GLU A 48 -29.74 -11.70 -33.38
CA GLU A 48 -29.98 -12.24 -34.72
C GLU A 48 -29.31 -13.62 -34.84
N GLY A 49 -30.07 -14.64 -35.25
CA GLY A 49 -29.57 -16.01 -35.38
C GLY A 49 -29.11 -16.61 -34.04
N ASN A 50 -27.98 -17.31 -34.06
CA ASN A 50 -27.45 -18.02 -32.89
C ASN A 50 -26.62 -17.13 -31.95
N GLY A 51 -26.34 -15.88 -32.32
CA GLY A 51 -25.50 -14.97 -31.54
C GLY A 51 -24.03 -15.35 -31.45
N LEU A 52 -23.38 -14.92 -30.37
CA LEU A 52 -21.99 -15.30 -30.08
C LEU A 52 -21.93 -16.79 -29.69
N PRO A 53 -20.85 -17.51 -30.07
CA PRO A 53 -20.64 -18.87 -29.59
C PRO A 53 -20.51 -18.90 -28.06
N GLN A 54 -20.81 -20.05 -27.44
CA GLN A 54 -20.66 -20.22 -25.99
C GLN A 54 -19.24 -19.91 -25.53
N VAL A 55 -18.24 -20.26 -26.34
CA VAL A 55 -16.83 -19.91 -26.14
C VAL A 55 -16.31 -19.29 -27.44
N CYS A 56 -15.84 -18.04 -27.36
CA CYS A 56 -15.13 -17.39 -28.45
C CYS A 56 -13.69 -17.92 -28.44
N ALA A 57 -13.31 -18.66 -29.49
CA ALA A 57 -12.00 -19.30 -29.58
C ALA A 57 -10.87 -18.29 -29.81
N ALA A 58 -9.72 -18.53 -29.20
CA ALA A 58 -8.52 -17.71 -29.37
C ALA A 58 -8.13 -17.57 -30.86
N GLY A 59 -7.76 -16.35 -31.25
CA GLY A 59 -7.33 -16.01 -32.61
C GLY A 59 -8.45 -16.04 -33.67
N LYS A 60 -9.71 -16.28 -33.29
CA LYS A 60 -10.85 -16.30 -34.22
C LYS A 60 -11.87 -15.21 -33.85
N PRO A 61 -12.07 -14.18 -34.70
CA PRO A 61 -13.07 -13.16 -34.42
C PRO A 61 -14.47 -13.78 -34.45
N SER A 62 -15.26 -13.47 -33.43
CA SER A 62 -16.67 -13.85 -33.30
C SER A 62 -17.54 -12.60 -33.37
N MET A 63 -18.67 -12.67 -34.06
CA MET A 63 -19.57 -11.53 -34.21
C MET A 63 -21.02 -11.90 -33.90
N ALA A 64 -21.76 -10.95 -33.35
CA ALA A 64 -23.21 -11.05 -33.18
C ALA A 64 -23.88 -9.71 -33.49
N THR A 65 -25.06 -9.77 -34.10
CA THR A 65 -25.90 -8.60 -34.34
C THR A 65 -27.12 -8.68 -33.42
N TYR A 66 -27.50 -7.55 -32.82
CA TYR A 66 -28.70 -7.41 -32.02
C TYR A 66 -29.71 -6.55 -32.78
N LEU A 67 -30.95 -7.02 -32.86
CA LEU A 67 -32.08 -6.35 -33.50
C LEU A 67 -33.00 -5.76 -32.44
N ALA A 68 -33.57 -4.59 -32.70
CA ALA A 68 -34.58 -4.00 -31.82
C ALA A 68 -35.80 -4.94 -31.64
N LEU A 69 -36.51 -4.84 -30.51
CA LEU A 69 -37.81 -5.51 -30.35
C LEU A 69 -38.98 -4.76 -31.01
N SER A 70 -38.74 -3.52 -31.46
CA SER A 70 -39.71 -2.66 -32.14
C SER A 70 -39.12 -2.11 -33.43
N ALA A 71 -39.98 -1.80 -34.41
CA ALA A 71 -39.57 -1.15 -35.66
C ALA A 71 -38.97 0.25 -35.42
N ALA A 72 -39.36 0.93 -34.33
CA ALA A 72 -38.77 2.20 -33.94
C ALA A 72 -37.48 1.97 -33.14
N ARG A 73 -36.34 2.42 -33.67
CA ARG A 73 -35.09 2.53 -32.89
C ARG A 73 -35.29 3.59 -31.80
N GLY A 74 -35.10 3.19 -30.54
CA GLY A 74 -34.96 4.17 -29.46
C GLY A 74 -33.72 5.05 -29.66
N PRO A 75 -33.55 6.13 -28.87
CA PRO A 75 -32.40 7.03 -29.01
C PRO A 75 -31.06 6.35 -28.65
N MET A 76 -31.09 5.30 -27.84
CA MET A 76 -29.88 4.58 -27.41
C MET A 76 -30.14 3.12 -27.11
N THR A 77 -29.11 2.30 -27.24
CA THR A 77 -29.09 0.91 -26.79
C THR A 77 -28.25 0.80 -25.52
N LYS A 78 -28.83 0.25 -24.45
CA LYS A 78 -28.15 0.02 -23.17
C LYS A 78 -28.02 -1.47 -22.91
N GLY A 79 -26.98 -1.85 -22.19
CA GLY A 79 -26.80 -3.23 -21.80
C GLY A 79 -25.66 -3.45 -20.81
N SER A 80 -25.40 -4.73 -20.56
CA SER A 80 -24.28 -5.20 -19.76
C SER A 80 -23.54 -6.31 -20.49
N LEU A 81 -22.22 -6.20 -20.52
CA LEU A 81 -21.30 -7.18 -21.08
C LEU A 81 -20.81 -8.10 -19.94
N MET A 82 -21.06 -9.39 -20.07
CA MET A 82 -20.62 -10.42 -19.12
C MET A 82 -19.51 -11.24 -19.78
N ILE A 83 -18.28 -11.05 -19.31
CA ILE A 83 -17.12 -11.83 -19.72
C ILE A 83 -16.78 -12.76 -18.56
N GLU A 84 -16.55 -14.04 -18.85
CA GLU A 84 -16.22 -15.03 -17.81
C GLU A 84 -15.01 -14.59 -16.97
N GLY A 85 -15.23 -14.52 -15.65
CA GLY A 85 -14.23 -14.08 -14.67
C GLY A 85 -14.15 -12.57 -14.46
N PHE A 86 -14.86 -11.74 -15.22
CA PHE A 86 -14.88 -10.29 -15.05
C PHE A 86 -16.16 -9.82 -14.33
N GLU A 87 -16.08 -8.66 -13.68
CA GLU A 87 -17.28 -7.95 -13.25
C GLU A 87 -18.09 -7.50 -14.48
N PRO A 88 -19.45 -7.54 -14.42
CA PRO A 88 -20.28 -7.10 -15.54
C PRO A 88 -19.98 -5.65 -15.94
N VAL A 89 -19.72 -5.41 -17.22
CA VAL A 89 -19.37 -4.08 -17.72
C VAL A 89 -20.57 -3.42 -18.38
N PRO A 90 -21.16 -2.37 -17.79
CA PRO A 90 -22.29 -1.68 -18.40
C PRO A 90 -21.85 -0.91 -19.65
N PHE A 91 -22.74 -0.77 -20.61
CA PHE A 91 -22.50 0.05 -21.81
C PHE A 91 -23.77 0.76 -22.26
N CYS A 92 -23.57 1.83 -23.02
CA CYS A 92 -24.62 2.58 -23.70
C CYS A 92 -24.10 3.03 -25.05
N VAL A 93 -24.90 2.88 -26.10
CA VAL A 93 -24.54 3.31 -27.44
C VAL A 93 -25.65 4.19 -27.99
N ALA A 94 -25.32 5.44 -28.33
CA ALA A 94 -26.27 6.38 -28.91
C ALA A 94 -26.54 6.05 -30.39
N HIS A 95 -27.77 6.30 -30.83
CA HIS A 95 -28.20 6.22 -32.22
C HIS A 95 -28.37 7.62 -32.78
N ASN A 96 -27.88 7.89 -34.00
CA ASN A 96 -28.05 9.17 -34.70
C ASN A 96 -27.68 10.40 -33.86
N ASP A 97 -26.59 10.32 -33.08
CA ASP A 97 -26.11 11.36 -32.16
C ASP A 97 -27.10 11.75 -31.04
N GLN A 98 -28.17 10.97 -30.83
CA GLN A 98 -29.16 11.20 -29.78
C GLN A 98 -28.81 10.43 -28.50
N GLY A 99 -27.91 10.99 -27.69
CA GLY A 99 -27.61 10.47 -26.34
C GLY A 99 -26.13 10.29 -26.08
N THR A 100 -25.80 9.50 -25.04
CA THR A 100 -24.42 9.28 -24.62
C THR A 100 -23.93 7.89 -25.02
N THR A 101 -22.75 7.84 -25.65
CA THR A 101 -22.05 6.59 -25.94
C THR A 101 -20.96 6.36 -24.90
N PHE A 102 -20.96 5.19 -24.26
CA PHE A 102 -19.94 4.81 -23.30
C PHE A 102 -19.87 3.29 -23.07
N VAL A 103 -18.74 2.85 -22.52
CA VAL A 103 -18.51 1.56 -21.87
C VAL A 103 -17.95 1.83 -20.47
N GLN A 104 -18.37 1.02 -19.48
CA GLN A 104 -18.12 1.20 -18.05
C GLN A 104 -18.80 2.41 -17.42
N CYS A 105 -18.52 3.64 -17.85
CA CYS A 105 -19.17 4.84 -17.33
C CYS A 105 -19.23 5.97 -18.35
N LYS A 106 -20.17 6.91 -18.16
CA LYS A 106 -20.43 8.02 -19.10
C LYS A 106 -19.14 8.76 -19.46
N GLY A 107 -18.91 8.99 -20.76
CA GLY A 107 -17.73 9.67 -21.28
C GLY A 107 -16.54 8.75 -21.60
N LYS A 108 -16.51 7.50 -21.12
CA LYS A 108 -15.50 6.50 -21.51
C LYS A 108 -16.00 5.69 -22.71
N TRP A 109 -15.48 5.95 -23.90
CA TRP A 109 -15.78 5.16 -25.11
C TRP A 109 -14.80 3.99 -25.31
N ARG A 110 -13.70 3.97 -24.54
CA ARG A 110 -12.76 2.86 -24.38
C ARG A 110 -12.51 2.60 -22.90
N CYS A 111 -12.39 1.34 -22.51
CA CYS A 111 -11.88 0.96 -21.20
C CYS A 111 -11.19 -0.41 -21.24
N THR A 112 -10.41 -0.72 -20.22
CA THR A 112 -9.84 -2.06 -20.01
C THR A 112 -10.41 -2.61 -18.71
N ALA A 113 -11.24 -3.64 -18.80
CA ALA A 113 -11.70 -4.39 -17.64
C ALA A 113 -10.62 -5.41 -17.25
N LEU A 114 -10.45 -5.64 -15.94
CA LEU A 114 -9.39 -6.50 -15.41
C LEU A 114 -9.98 -7.60 -14.53
N SER A 115 -9.40 -8.80 -14.62
CA SER A 115 -9.77 -9.96 -13.83
C SER A 115 -8.53 -10.71 -13.34
N ALA A 116 -8.56 -11.19 -12.11
CA ALA A 116 -7.56 -12.08 -11.55
C ALA A 116 -8.22 -12.98 -10.50
N ALA A 117 -7.57 -14.09 -10.16
CA ALA A 117 -8.02 -14.96 -9.08
C ALA A 117 -8.18 -14.17 -7.77
N ARG A 118 -9.13 -14.57 -6.93
CA ARG A 118 -9.40 -13.92 -5.64
C ARG A 118 -8.14 -13.97 -4.77
N TRP A 119 -7.66 -12.81 -4.35
CA TRP A 119 -6.48 -12.71 -3.49
C TRP A 119 -6.87 -12.40 -2.04
N ASN A 120 -6.62 -13.34 -1.11
CA ASN A 120 -6.81 -13.12 0.32
C ASN A 120 -5.59 -12.38 0.92
N TRP A 121 -5.58 -11.07 0.75
CA TRP A 121 -4.47 -10.21 1.17
C TRP A 121 -4.35 -10.07 2.70
N HIS A 122 -5.40 -10.32 3.49
CA HIS A 122 -5.35 -10.29 4.96
C HIS A 122 -4.47 -11.39 5.53
N GLN A 123 -4.57 -12.60 4.96
CA GLN A 123 -3.86 -13.77 5.46
C GLN A 123 -2.45 -13.91 4.89
N ASN A 124 -1.92 -12.86 4.26
CA ASN A 124 -0.63 -12.89 3.57
C ASN A 124 -0.54 -14.02 2.52
N ALA A 125 -1.67 -14.42 1.93
CA ALA A 125 -1.70 -15.44 0.90
C ALA A 125 -0.83 -15.03 -0.30
N ALA A 126 -0.30 -16.04 -1.01
CA ALA A 126 0.48 -15.81 -2.22
C ALA A 126 -0.33 -14.96 -3.22
N LYS A 127 0.31 -13.93 -3.77
CA LYS A 127 -0.31 -13.09 -4.79
C LYS A 127 -0.51 -13.93 -6.06
N PRO A 128 -1.67 -13.81 -6.73
CA PRO A 128 -1.81 -14.33 -8.08
C PRO A 128 -0.73 -13.77 -9.00
N THR A 129 -0.17 -14.62 -9.85
CA THR A 129 0.87 -14.27 -10.83
C THR A 129 0.30 -14.04 -12.22
N GLU A 130 -0.98 -14.32 -12.42
CA GLU A 130 -1.67 -14.27 -13.71
C GLU A 130 -3.01 -13.53 -13.57
N GLY A 131 -3.44 -12.91 -14.66
CA GLY A 131 -4.73 -12.23 -14.77
C GLY A 131 -5.10 -12.00 -16.23
N LYS A 132 -6.35 -11.61 -16.46
CA LYS A 132 -6.90 -11.32 -17.78
C LYS A 132 -7.28 -9.85 -17.89
N ALA A 133 -7.16 -9.30 -19.10
CA ALA A 133 -7.60 -7.96 -19.47
C ALA A 133 -8.57 -8.06 -20.65
N ALA A 134 -9.65 -7.29 -20.60
CA ALA A 134 -10.60 -7.14 -21.70
C ALA A 134 -10.62 -5.68 -22.13
N ASP A 135 -10.03 -5.38 -23.28
CA ASP A 135 -10.06 -4.06 -23.90
C ASP A 135 -11.39 -3.89 -24.63
N LEU A 136 -12.16 -2.90 -24.21
CA LEU A 136 -13.51 -2.65 -24.67
C LEU A 136 -13.56 -1.30 -25.38
N GLU A 137 -14.20 -1.27 -26.55
CA GLU A 137 -14.35 -0.06 -27.34
C GLU A 137 -15.75 0.03 -27.94
N VAL A 138 -16.38 1.19 -27.80
CA VAL A 138 -17.67 1.48 -28.42
C VAL A 138 -17.48 2.47 -29.56
N HIS A 139 -17.92 2.08 -30.75
CA HIS A 139 -18.00 2.93 -31.93
C HIS A 139 -19.46 3.32 -32.18
N ALA A 140 -19.76 4.61 -32.03
CA ALA A 140 -21.05 5.16 -32.43
C ALA A 140 -21.26 5.06 -33.95
N ALA A 141 -22.53 4.97 -34.37
CA ALA A 141 -22.88 5.06 -35.79
C ALA A 141 -22.66 6.49 -36.29
N LYS A 142 -21.80 6.66 -37.30
CA LYS A 142 -21.54 7.97 -37.93
C LYS A 142 -22.60 8.36 -38.99
N SER A 143 -23.51 7.45 -39.32
CA SER A 143 -24.62 7.67 -40.25
C SER A 143 -25.79 6.76 -39.90
N ILE A 144 -26.99 7.11 -40.35
CA ILE A 144 -28.24 6.35 -40.13
C ILE A 144 -28.13 4.88 -40.60
N ASP A 145 -27.33 4.66 -41.65
CA ASP A 145 -27.14 3.35 -42.29
C ASP A 145 -26.13 2.46 -41.54
N ASN A 146 -25.33 3.03 -40.63
CA ASN A 146 -24.35 2.28 -39.88
C ASN A 146 -24.91 1.78 -38.55
N VAL A 147 -24.60 0.52 -38.23
CA VAL A 147 -24.94 -0.06 -36.93
C VAL A 147 -23.80 0.22 -35.96
N PRO A 148 -24.06 0.79 -34.78
CA PRO A 148 -23.02 0.98 -33.78
C PRO A 148 -22.33 -0.34 -33.40
N GLN A 149 -21.06 -0.28 -33.00
CA GLN A 149 -20.25 -1.45 -32.71
C GLN A 149 -19.69 -1.44 -31.29
N LEU A 150 -19.77 -2.57 -30.59
CA LEU A 150 -19.00 -2.86 -29.38
C LEU A 150 -17.91 -3.88 -29.73
N LYS A 151 -16.65 -3.48 -29.59
CA LYS A 151 -15.50 -4.36 -29.76
C LYS A 151 -14.98 -4.80 -28.40
N VAL A 152 -14.63 -6.08 -28.31
CA VAL A 152 -14.12 -6.74 -27.12
C VAL A 152 -12.86 -7.50 -27.51
N SER A 153 -11.72 -7.17 -26.90
CA SER A 153 -10.46 -7.87 -27.11
C SER A 153 -9.95 -8.44 -25.78
N VAL A 154 -9.92 -9.76 -25.63
CA VAL A 154 -9.50 -10.43 -24.39
C VAL A 154 -8.07 -10.96 -24.50
N ARG A 155 -7.23 -10.65 -23.52
CA ARG A 155 -5.81 -11.02 -23.48
C ARG A 155 -5.34 -11.26 -22.05
N ASP A 156 -4.11 -11.73 -21.90
CA ASP A 156 -3.45 -11.72 -20.60
C ASP A 156 -3.20 -10.27 -20.14
N ALA A 157 -3.35 -10.06 -18.84
CA ALA A 157 -3.02 -8.80 -18.20
C ALA A 157 -1.51 -8.62 -18.16
N THR A 158 -1.06 -7.39 -18.40
CA THR A 158 0.33 -7.01 -18.11
C THR A 158 0.59 -7.03 -16.60
N GLU A 159 1.86 -7.07 -16.19
CA GLU A 159 2.22 -7.05 -14.77
C GLU A 159 1.63 -5.82 -14.03
N MET A 160 1.64 -4.66 -14.67
CA MET A 160 1.06 -3.44 -14.12
C MET A 160 -0.48 -3.52 -13.99
N GLU A 161 -1.16 -4.11 -14.97
CA GLU A 161 -2.60 -4.33 -14.93
C GLU A 161 -2.98 -5.35 -13.86
N LEU A 162 -2.23 -6.45 -13.73
CA LEU A 162 -2.42 -7.42 -12.65
C LEU A 162 -2.23 -6.75 -11.29
N LYS A 163 -1.17 -5.98 -11.10
CA LYS A 163 -0.93 -5.21 -9.86
C LYS A 163 -2.10 -4.28 -9.54
N ARG A 164 -2.62 -3.56 -10.54
CA ARG A 164 -3.79 -2.68 -10.39
C ARG A 164 -5.05 -3.46 -10.03
N CYS A 165 -5.29 -4.59 -10.69
CA CYS A 165 -6.44 -5.46 -10.45
C CYS A 165 -6.44 -5.97 -9.00
N LEU A 166 -5.32 -6.56 -8.55
CA LEU A 166 -5.16 -7.10 -7.21
C LEU A 166 -5.30 -6.01 -6.14
N GLN A 167 -4.75 -4.81 -6.40
CA GLN A 167 -4.88 -3.69 -5.48
C GLN A 167 -6.32 -3.14 -5.44
N GLY A 168 -7.04 -3.15 -6.57
CA GLY A 168 -8.46 -2.82 -6.62
C GLY A 168 -9.33 -3.82 -5.87
N GLN A 169 -9.01 -5.12 -5.92
CA GLN A 169 -9.67 -6.14 -5.09
C GLN A 169 -9.43 -5.85 -3.60
N ALA A 170 -8.18 -5.61 -3.20
CA ALA A 170 -7.85 -5.32 -1.81
C ALA A 170 -8.52 -4.05 -1.27
N LEU A 171 -8.68 -3.02 -2.12
CA LEU A 171 -9.42 -1.80 -1.78
C LEU A 171 -10.89 -2.10 -1.49
N ARG A 172 -11.57 -2.87 -2.35
CA ARG A 172 -12.98 -3.23 -2.16
C ARG A 172 -13.20 -4.05 -0.89
N ASP A 173 -12.33 -5.03 -0.65
CA ASP A 173 -12.39 -5.85 0.56
C ASP A 173 -12.27 -4.98 1.83
N ALA A 174 -11.28 -4.07 1.86
CA ALA A 174 -11.10 -3.17 2.99
C ALA A 174 -12.28 -2.20 3.20
N GLN A 175 -13.02 -1.85 2.14
CA GLN A 175 -14.24 -1.04 2.27
C GLN A 175 -15.36 -1.80 2.98
N GLU A 176 -15.43 -3.12 2.77
CA GLU A 176 -16.43 -4.02 3.35
C GLU A 176 -16.11 -4.38 4.81
N ASP A 177 -14.83 -4.58 5.15
CA ASP A 177 -14.39 -5.02 6.48
C ASP A 177 -14.69 -4.01 7.60
N GLY A 178 -14.73 -2.72 7.27
CA GLY A 178 -15.01 -1.66 8.24
C GLY A 178 -13.87 -1.36 9.22
N ASP A 179 -12.65 -1.85 8.94
CA ASP A 179 -11.41 -1.49 9.62
C ASP A 179 -10.82 -0.21 9.00
N TYR A 180 -10.70 0.85 9.80
CA TYR A 180 -10.24 2.16 9.31
C TYR A 180 -8.79 2.10 8.82
N ASP A 181 -7.95 1.35 9.53
CA ASP A 181 -6.52 1.31 9.35
C ASP A 181 -6.15 0.54 8.09
N ALA A 182 -6.85 -0.55 7.86
CA ALA A 182 -6.76 -1.36 6.66
C ALA A 182 -7.22 -0.55 5.44
N LEU A 183 -8.38 0.11 5.52
CA LEU A 183 -8.92 0.91 4.41
C LEU A 183 -8.01 2.08 4.04
N LEU A 184 -7.49 2.84 5.03
CA LEU A 184 -6.56 3.95 4.80
C LEU A 184 -5.30 3.49 4.05
N ALA A 185 -4.77 2.32 4.43
CA ALA A 185 -3.60 1.75 3.78
C ALA A 185 -3.90 1.31 2.33
N GLN A 186 -5.05 0.67 2.09
CA GLN A 186 -5.43 0.25 0.74
C GLN A 186 -5.74 1.44 -0.17
N VAL A 187 -6.34 2.52 0.34
CA VAL A 187 -6.51 3.78 -0.43
C VAL A 187 -5.16 4.32 -0.88
N THR A 188 -4.17 4.35 0.01
CA THR A 188 -2.82 4.84 -0.31
C THR A 188 -2.15 3.96 -1.37
N LYS A 189 -2.21 2.63 -1.22
CA LYS A 189 -1.66 1.66 -2.18
C LYS A 189 -2.39 1.71 -3.52
N ALA A 190 -3.71 1.91 -3.51
CA ALA A 190 -4.54 2.04 -4.71
C ALA A 190 -4.16 3.27 -5.55
N LYS A 191 -3.92 4.42 -4.91
CA LYS A 191 -3.38 5.62 -5.59
C LYS A 191 -2.04 5.33 -6.28
N GLN A 192 -1.13 4.64 -5.60
CA GLN A 192 0.18 4.29 -6.15
C GLN A 192 0.11 3.25 -7.28
N ALA A 193 -0.82 2.31 -7.21
CA ALA A 193 -1.03 1.28 -8.24
C ALA A 193 -1.84 1.80 -9.45
N GLY A 194 -2.34 3.04 -9.40
CA GLY A 194 -3.17 3.62 -10.46
C GLY A 194 -4.52 2.92 -10.59
N VAL A 195 -5.12 2.50 -9.47
CA VAL A 195 -6.53 2.01 -9.44
C VAL A 195 -7.45 3.11 -9.91
N ASP A 196 -8.62 2.75 -10.45
CA ASP A 196 -9.58 3.71 -10.99
C ASP A 196 -9.96 4.76 -9.95
N ARG A 197 -9.95 6.03 -10.38
CA ARG A 197 -10.15 7.19 -9.51
C ARG A 197 -11.51 7.16 -8.81
N GLU A 198 -12.55 6.67 -9.48
CA GLU A 198 -13.90 6.58 -8.92
C GLU A 198 -13.93 5.63 -7.71
N GLN A 199 -13.22 4.49 -7.80
CA GLN A 199 -13.11 3.54 -6.68
C GLN A 199 -12.34 4.13 -5.50
N ILE A 200 -11.28 4.90 -5.77
CA ILE A 200 -10.51 5.59 -4.74
C ILE A 200 -11.38 6.66 -4.06
N GLU A 201 -12.12 7.46 -4.81
CA GLU A 201 -13.00 8.52 -4.26
C GLU A 201 -14.09 7.92 -3.37
N GLN A 202 -14.72 6.80 -3.78
CA GLN A 202 -15.70 6.09 -2.95
C GLN A 202 -15.09 5.56 -1.63
N ALA A 203 -13.87 5.04 -1.68
CA ALA A 203 -13.15 4.57 -0.49
C ALA A 203 -12.77 5.73 0.44
N GLU A 204 -12.39 6.88 -0.11
CA GLU A 204 -12.10 8.10 0.65
C GLU A 204 -13.35 8.68 1.32
N GLU A 205 -14.49 8.70 0.63
CA GLU A 205 -15.77 9.10 1.22
C GLU A 205 -16.14 8.18 2.40
N ARG A 206 -15.91 6.86 2.24
CA ARG A 206 -16.10 5.90 3.32
C ARG A 206 -15.20 6.19 4.53
N LEU A 207 -13.91 6.48 4.32
CA LEU A 207 -12.98 6.87 5.39
C LEU A 207 -13.45 8.14 6.11
N GLN A 208 -13.94 9.14 5.39
CA GLN A 208 -14.50 10.36 6.00
C GLN A 208 -15.72 10.04 6.87
N GLY A 209 -16.60 9.15 6.40
CA GLY A 209 -17.73 8.66 7.18
C GLY A 209 -17.28 7.96 8.47
N MET A 210 -16.28 7.06 8.38
CA MET A 210 -15.72 6.37 9.55
C MET A 210 -15.04 7.31 10.54
N ARG A 211 -14.36 8.36 10.04
CA ARG A 211 -13.75 9.40 10.87
C ARG A 211 -14.79 10.15 11.70
N LYS A 212 -15.92 10.53 11.10
CA LYS A 212 -17.05 11.19 11.81
C LYS A 212 -17.61 10.31 12.93
N LEU A 213 -17.48 8.99 12.82
CA LEU A 213 -17.87 8.02 13.83
C LEU A 213 -16.77 7.70 14.86
N GLY A 214 -15.63 8.40 14.84
CA GLY A 214 -14.53 8.18 15.77
C GLY A 214 -13.67 6.93 15.50
N LYS A 215 -13.96 6.15 14.45
CA LYS A 215 -13.26 4.87 14.16
C LYS A 215 -11.79 4.98 13.78
N HIS A 216 -11.28 6.20 13.65
CA HIS A 216 -9.89 6.50 13.31
C HIS A 216 -8.97 6.54 14.54
N VAL A 217 -9.53 6.46 15.75
CA VAL A 217 -8.81 6.41 17.01
C VAL A 217 -8.88 4.98 17.54
N ASN A 218 -7.75 4.28 17.61
CA ASN A 218 -7.72 2.96 18.21
C ASN A 218 -7.86 3.04 19.75
N ASP A 219 -8.34 1.96 20.36
CA ASP A 219 -8.40 1.83 21.82
C ASP A 219 -7.03 2.09 22.46
N GLY A 220 -7.01 2.97 23.45
CA GLY A 220 -5.80 3.39 24.17
C GLY A 220 -4.91 4.39 23.43
N CYS A 221 -5.34 4.88 22.26
CA CYS A 221 -4.67 5.98 21.52
C CYS A 221 -5.37 7.33 21.72
N ASP A 222 -6.43 7.39 22.52
CA ASP A 222 -7.09 8.65 22.87
C ASP A 222 -6.17 9.52 23.74
N LYS A 223 -6.44 10.83 23.75
CA LYS A 223 -5.60 11.82 24.42
C LYS A 223 -5.54 11.62 25.93
N GLU A 224 -6.62 11.18 26.56
CA GLU A 224 -6.65 11.00 28.01
C GLU A 224 -5.77 9.82 28.43
N THR A 225 -5.91 8.69 27.74
CA THR A 225 -5.06 7.52 27.93
C THR A 225 -3.59 7.87 27.69
N LEU A 226 -3.26 8.50 26.56
CA LEU A 226 -1.87 8.91 26.26
C LEU A 226 -1.29 9.84 27.33
N LYS A 227 -2.07 10.83 27.79
CA LYS A 227 -1.64 11.77 28.85
C LYS A 227 -1.40 11.06 30.17
N SER A 228 -2.19 10.04 30.47
CA SER A 228 -2.02 9.25 31.70
C SER A 228 -0.78 8.36 31.65
N LEU A 229 -0.45 7.81 30.48
CA LEU A 229 0.62 6.82 30.33
C LEU A 229 1.99 7.46 30.09
N MET A 230 2.05 8.52 29.28
CA MET A 230 3.30 9.12 28.78
C MET A 230 3.79 10.27 29.67
N GLN A 231 4.05 9.96 30.94
CA GLN A 231 4.51 10.93 31.95
C GLN A 231 5.98 10.69 32.29
N TRP A 232 6.78 11.75 32.36
CA TRP A 232 8.20 11.63 32.67
C TRP A 232 8.43 11.10 34.09
N GLU A 233 7.56 11.43 35.03
CA GLU A 233 7.62 10.98 36.42
C GLU A 233 7.51 9.46 36.57
N LYS A 234 7.00 8.78 35.54
CA LYS A 234 6.90 7.32 35.49
C LYS A 234 8.13 6.65 34.88
N VAL A 235 9.09 7.42 34.36
CA VAL A 235 10.26 6.89 33.67
C VAL A 235 11.15 6.09 34.62
N THR A 236 11.44 4.84 34.26
CA THR A 236 12.23 3.92 35.07
C THR A 236 13.61 3.65 34.45
N ARG A 237 14.64 3.50 35.29
CA ARG A 237 15.97 3.03 34.88
C ARG A 237 16.20 1.61 35.40
N CYS A 238 16.82 0.79 34.55
CA CYS A 238 17.23 -0.57 34.91
C CYS A 238 18.76 -0.65 34.92
N SER A 239 19.30 -1.61 35.67
CA SER A 239 20.75 -1.83 35.76
C SER A 239 21.28 -2.64 34.58
N ASP A 240 22.49 -2.30 34.17
CA ASP A 240 23.10 -2.78 32.93
C ASP A 240 23.67 -4.18 33.11
N ALA A 241 23.15 -5.11 32.31
CA ALA A 241 23.87 -6.34 31.98
C ALA A 241 23.64 -6.63 30.50
N LEU A 242 24.70 -6.50 29.70
CA LEU A 242 24.72 -7.08 28.36
C LEU A 242 24.70 -8.60 28.53
N THR A 243 23.70 -9.25 27.95
CA THR A 243 23.67 -10.71 27.91
C THR A 243 23.82 -11.17 26.48
N THR A 244 24.79 -12.07 26.25
CA THR A 244 25.07 -12.64 24.94
C THR A 244 24.93 -14.16 25.05
N GLU A 245 24.02 -14.71 24.26
CA GLU A 245 23.81 -16.15 24.11
C GLU A 245 24.37 -16.55 22.75
N ALA A 246 25.61 -17.04 22.74
CA ALA A 246 26.25 -17.54 21.53
C ALA A 246 25.57 -18.84 21.06
N CYS A 247 25.64 -19.11 19.75
CA CYS A 247 25.29 -20.41 19.21
C CYS A 247 26.15 -21.49 19.86
N LYS A 248 25.51 -22.59 20.26
CA LYS A 248 26.13 -23.69 21.01
C LYS A 248 27.21 -24.45 20.23
N VAL A 249 27.22 -24.33 18.90
CA VAL A 249 28.22 -25.00 18.05
C VAL A 249 29.52 -24.17 18.06
N PRO A 250 30.64 -24.74 18.55
CA PRO A 250 31.93 -24.03 18.55
C PRO A 250 32.32 -23.61 17.13
N GLY A 251 32.70 -22.34 16.97
CA GLY A 251 33.10 -21.79 15.67
C GLY A 251 31.96 -21.55 14.67
N CYS A 252 30.69 -21.54 15.11
CA CYS A 252 29.57 -21.16 14.23
C CYS A 252 29.87 -19.81 13.53
N PRO A 253 29.71 -19.70 12.20
CA PRO A 253 29.81 -18.42 11.49
C PRO A 253 28.85 -17.36 12.05
N CYS A 254 27.70 -17.79 12.56
CA CYS A 254 26.71 -16.94 13.22
C CYS A 254 27.20 -16.26 14.50
N ASN A 255 28.29 -16.72 15.11
CA ASN A 255 28.89 -16.07 16.27
C ASN A 255 29.92 -15.00 15.88
N GLN A 256 30.32 -14.95 14.61
CA GLN A 256 31.37 -14.07 14.10
C GLN A 256 30.77 -12.79 13.53
N GLU A 257 31.47 -11.68 13.69
CA GLU A 257 31.13 -10.43 13.00
C GLU A 257 31.49 -10.55 11.52
N MET A 258 30.57 -10.16 10.64
CA MET A 258 30.81 -10.21 9.19
C MET A 258 31.44 -8.91 8.71
N CYS A 259 32.31 -9.02 7.70
CA CYS A 259 32.93 -7.86 7.08
C CYS A 259 31.89 -6.87 6.55
N GLY A 260 31.98 -5.60 6.96
CA GLY A 260 31.11 -4.52 6.51
C GLY A 260 29.82 -4.34 7.33
N GLU A 261 29.51 -5.24 8.27
CA GLU A 261 28.44 -5.01 9.24
C GLU A 261 28.86 -3.93 10.24
N VAL A 262 27.93 -3.03 10.55
CA VAL A 262 28.13 -2.00 11.58
C VAL A 262 26.91 -2.00 12.50
N LEU A 263 27.16 -2.14 13.79
CA LEU A 263 26.22 -1.92 14.88
C LEU A 263 26.93 -1.10 15.96
N LEU A 264 26.40 0.08 16.28
CA LEU A 264 26.95 1.00 17.27
C LEU A 264 25.88 1.34 18.30
N VAL A 265 26.23 1.27 19.58
CA VAL A 265 25.43 1.84 20.67
C VAL A 265 26.21 3.02 21.23
N VAL A 266 25.61 4.21 21.18
CA VAL A 266 26.23 5.49 21.56
C VAL A 266 25.48 6.04 22.77
N PRO A 267 26.09 5.97 23.97
CA PRO A 267 25.51 6.55 25.16
C PRO A 267 25.34 8.07 25.04
N ASN A 268 24.25 8.61 25.58
CA ASN A 268 23.95 10.05 25.58
C ASN A 268 23.92 10.73 24.20
N ALA A 269 23.64 9.98 23.13
CA ALA A 269 23.54 10.51 21.77
C ALA A 269 22.51 11.66 21.65
N VAL A 270 21.36 11.56 22.33
CA VAL A 270 20.32 12.61 22.29
C VAL A 270 20.81 13.89 22.96
N GLN A 271 21.42 13.78 24.15
CA GLN A 271 21.97 14.94 24.86
C GLN A 271 23.08 15.61 24.05
N ASN A 272 23.97 14.82 23.43
CA ASN A 272 25.01 15.35 22.56
C ASN A 272 24.43 16.07 21.34
N CYS A 273 23.37 15.53 20.74
CA CYS A 273 22.69 16.09 19.59
C CYS A 273 21.94 17.39 19.91
N LEU A 274 21.28 17.43 21.08
CA LEU A 274 20.40 18.52 21.51
C LEU A 274 21.03 19.46 22.54
N LYS A 275 22.35 19.40 22.73
CA LYS A 275 23.09 20.22 23.72
C LYS A 275 22.80 21.72 23.65
N ASP A 276 22.50 22.24 22.46
CA ASP A 276 22.22 23.67 22.24
C ASP A 276 20.81 24.08 22.69
N PHE A 277 19.96 23.11 23.06
CA PHE A 277 18.59 23.34 23.50
C PHE A 277 18.40 23.22 25.02
N GLY A 278 19.31 22.55 25.71
CA GLY A 278 19.25 22.38 27.16
C GLY A 278 20.15 21.24 27.67
N PRO A 279 20.40 21.18 29.00
CA PRO A 279 21.22 20.14 29.61
C PRO A 279 20.50 18.78 29.71
N GLU A 280 19.16 18.77 29.72
CA GLU A 280 18.32 17.56 29.85
C GLU A 280 17.66 17.22 28.50
N GLY A 281 18.43 17.19 27.41
CA GLY A 281 17.91 17.07 26.05
C GLY A 281 17.03 15.83 25.80
N ASP A 282 17.27 14.72 26.50
CA ASP A 282 16.45 13.51 26.41
C ASP A 282 15.09 13.66 27.10
N LYS A 283 15.04 14.24 28.30
CA LYS A 283 13.81 14.56 29.01
C LYS A 283 12.96 15.56 28.25
N GLU A 284 13.57 16.66 27.81
CA GLU A 284 12.89 17.69 27.04
C GLU A 284 12.32 17.12 25.74
N LEU A 285 13.05 16.25 25.06
CA LEU A 285 12.57 15.58 23.85
C LEU A 285 11.40 14.63 24.14
N PHE A 286 11.45 13.87 25.25
CA PHE A 286 10.34 13.02 25.67
C PHE A 286 9.07 13.84 25.90
N GLU A 287 9.16 14.91 26.70
CA GLU A 287 8.03 15.79 27.04
C GLU A 287 7.49 16.49 25.80
N GLU A 288 8.36 16.94 24.89
CA GLU A 288 7.95 17.58 23.63
C GLU A 288 7.24 16.61 22.69
N LEU A 289 7.71 15.36 22.57
CA LEU A 289 7.05 14.36 21.73
C LEU A 289 5.72 13.91 22.32
N ALA A 290 5.66 13.62 23.62
CA ALA A 290 4.44 13.26 24.32
C ALA A 290 3.41 14.41 24.28
N GLY A 291 3.84 15.64 24.58
CA GLY A 291 2.98 16.82 24.49
C GLY A 291 2.52 17.12 23.06
N SER A 292 3.36 16.87 22.05
CA SER A 292 2.98 17.03 20.65
C SER A 292 1.94 16.00 20.20
N ALA A 293 2.07 14.74 20.63
CA ALA A 293 1.08 13.69 20.37
C ALA A 293 -0.32 14.05 20.92
N LEU A 294 -0.38 14.78 22.04
CA LEU A 294 -1.64 15.29 22.62
C LEU A 294 -2.20 16.53 21.89
N ALA A 295 -1.33 17.32 21.25
CA ALA A 295 -1.70 18.57 20.61
C ALA A 295 -2.21 18.40 19.17
N VAL A 296 -1.78 17.34 18.48
CA VAL A 296 -2.20 17.06 17.10
C VAL A 296 -3.63 16.49 17.03
N GLU A 297 -4.10 16.27 15.80
CA GLU A 297 -5.37 15.60 15.52
C GLU A 297 -5.37 14.16 16.09
N GLU A 298 -6.49 13.73 16.69
CA GLU A 298 -6.65 12.34 17.13
C GLU A 298 -6.55 11.39 15.93
N GLY A 299 -5.97 10.21 16.12
CA GLY A 299 -5.62 9.28 15.04
C GLY A 299 -4.21 9.48 14.44
N ALA A 300 -3.51 10.58 14.79
CA ALA A 300 -2.08 10.71 14.50
C ALA A 300 -1.20 9.74 15.33
N VAL A 301 -1.73 9.27 16.46
CA VAL A 301 -1.21 8.14 17.23
C VAL A 301 -2.09 6.93 16.98
N TRP A 302 -1.49 5.82 16.58
CA TRP A 302 -2.21 4.60 16.18
C TRP A 302 -1.46 3.34 16.61
N LYS A 303 -2.16 2.22 16.76
CA LYS A 303 -1.60 0.97 17.29
C LYS A 303 -0.95 0.13 16.18
N ALA A 304 0.27 -0.36 16.42
CA ALA A 304 0.97 -1.23 15.48
C ALA A 304 1.98 -2.16 16.15
N GLY A 305 1.78 -3.47 16.02
CA GLY A 305 2.75 -4.48 16.43
C GLY A 305 3.20 -4.35 17.88
N GLY A 306 2.25 -4.24 18.81
CA GLY A 306 2.52 -4.22 20.26
C GLY A 306 2.81 -2.84 20.87
N LYS A 307 2.84 -1.78 20.07
CA LYS A 307 3.19 -0.41 20.48
C LYS A 307 2.29 0.62 19.81
N LEU A 308 2.48 1.90 20.13
CA LEU A 308 1.82 3.01 19.44
C LEU A 308 2.82 3.72 18.52
N ILE A 309 2.37 4.19 17.37
CA ILE A 309 3.17 4.94 16.41
C ILE A 309 2.60 6.35 16.32
N PHE A 310 3.47 7.35 16.43
CA PHE A 310 3.14 8.75 16.19
C PHE A 310 3.67 9.17 14.81
N SER A 311 2.76 9.60 13.94
CA SER A 311 3.05 10.02 12.56
C SER A 311 2.10 11.11 12.11
N ALA A 312 2.24 11.60 10.87
CA ALA A 312 1.16 12.36 10.25
C ALA A 312 -0.14 11.54 10.21
N PHE A 313 -1.29 12.22 10.12
CA PHE A 313 -2.61 11.58 10.18
C PHE A 313 -2.85 10.54 9.07
N ASP A 314 -2.30 10.77 7.87
CA ASP A 314 -2.29 9.84 6.74
C ASP A 314 -1.24 8.72 6.89
N ARG A 315 -0.68 8.55 8.09
CA ARG A 315 0.44 7.66 8.42
C ARG A 315 1.72 7.94 7.64
N ASN A 316 1.86 9.13 7.08
CA ASN A 316 3.07 9.51 6.39
C ASN A 316 4.18 9.80 7.41
N GLN A 317 5.23 9.00 7.36
CA GLN A 317 6.40 9.08 8.24
C GLN A 317 7.54 9.88 7.64
N SER A 318 7.35 10.55 6.49
CA SER A 318 8.39 11.44 5.95
C SER A 318 8.66 12.61 6.89
N VAL A 319 9.92 13.07 6.90
CA VAL A 319 10.35 14.24 7.69
C VAL A 319 9.43 15.44 7.44
N GLN A 320 9.09 15.69 6.16
CA GLN A 320 8.25 16.81 5.76
C GLN A 320 6.80 16.70 6.26
N ALA A 321 6.20 15.51 6.22
CA ALA A 321 4.84 15.32 6.68
C ALA A 321 4.74 15.51 8.21
N LEU A 322 5.67 14.91 8.96
CA LEU A 322 5.73 15.02 10.42
C LEU A 322 5.97 16.46 10.87
N THR A 323 6.97 17.14 10.29
CA THR A 323 7.29 18.54 10.65
C THR A 323 6.18 19.52 10.28
N ARG A 324 5.48 19.31 9.16
CA ARG A 324 4.31 20.12 8.76
C ARG A 324 3.16 19.94 9.75
N MET A 325 2.82 18.70 10.11
CA MET A 325 1.79 18.43 11.09
C MET A 325 2.10 19.10 12.43
N LEU A 326 3.32 18.92 12.94
CA LEU A 326 3.76 19.53 14.20
C LEU A 326 3.74 21.07 14.14
N SER A 327 4.17 21.66 13.03
CA SER A 327 4.13 23.11 12.82
C SER A 327 2.68 23.64 12.83
N ASN A 328 1.76 22.95 12.15
CA ASN A 328 0.34 23.31 12.13
C ASN A 328 -0.31 23.21 13.53
N ALA A 329 0.18 22.30 14.37
CA ALA A 329 -0.23 22.17 15.76
C ALA A 329 0.53 23.14 16.72
N GLY A 330 1.33 24.07 16.20
CA GLY A 330 2.09 25.03 17.00
C GLY A 330 3.29 24.43 17.76
N ARG A 331 3.67 23.18 17.50
CA ARG A 331 4.75 22.45 18.20
C ARG A 331 6.13 22.75 17.61
N THR A 332 6.46 24.03 17.50
CA THR A 332 7.68 24.51 16.83
C THR A 332 8.98 24.04 17.50
N ARG A 333 8.99 23.86 18.82
CA ARG A 333 10.15 23.32 19.55
C ARG A 333 10.42 21.86 19.17
N CYS A 334 9.40 21.02 19.20
CA CYS A 334 9.50 19.63 18.74
C CYS A 334 10.01 19.52 17.30
N VAL A 335 9.54 20.39 16.39
CA VAL A 335 10.06 20.48 15.02
C VAL A 335 11.56 20.77 14.99
N LYS A 336 12.03 21.75 15.79
CA LYS A 336 13.45 22.10 15.87
C LYS A 336 14.29 20.94 16.40
N PHE A 337 13.82 20.22 17.42
CA PHE A 337 14.51 19.02 17.92
C PHE A 337 14.65 17.96 16.83
N LEU A 338 13.55 17.58 16.16
CA LEU A 338 13.59 16.57 15.11
C LEU A 338 14.52 16.98 13.96
N LEU A 339 14.49 18.24 13.53
CA LEU A 339 15.37 18.72 12.46
C LEU A 339 16.85 18.76 12.87
N GLN A 340 17.16 19.10 14.13
CA GLN A 340 18.52 19.02 14.66
C GLN A 340 19.01 17.57 14.69
N MET A 341 18.17 16.63 15.12
CA MET A 341 18.49 15.21 15.13
C MET A 341 18.64 14.63 13.72
N VAL A 342 17.82 15.05 12.76
CA VAL A 342 17.99 14.72 11.33
C VAL A 342 19.37 15.19 10.87
N LYS A 343 19.69 16.48 11.04
CA LYS A 343 20.98 17.06 10.62
C LYS A 343 22.17 16.32 11.24
N HIS A 344 22.10 16.02 12.53
CA HIS A 344 23.15 15.26 13.22
C HIS A 344 23.31 13.85 12.64
N SER A 345 22.19 13.15 12.39
CA SER A 345 22.20 11.77 11.89
C SER A 345 22.75 11.68 10.47
N GLU A 346 22.35 12.61 9.59
CA GLU A 346 22.88 12.70 8.23
C GLU A 346 24.39 12.99 8.21
N ALA A 347 24.85 13.84 9.13
CA ALA A 347 26.27 14.19 9.23
C ALA A 347 27.13 13.06 9.80
N GLU A 348 26.65 12.37 10.83
CA GLU A 348 27.41 11.35 11.57
C GLU A 348 27.43 10.00 10.83
N TYR A 349 26.28 9.56 10.32
CA TYR A 349 26.10 8.20 9.79
C TYR A 349 26.02 8.14 8.26
N GLY A 350 26.01 9.31 7.60
CA GLY A 350 25.83 9.42 6.16
C GLY A 350 24.41 9.12 5.66
N GLY A 351 24.19 9.38 4.37
CA GLY A 351 22.86 9.31 3.77
C GLY A 351 21.95 10.48 4.16
N TYR A 352 20.69 10.42 3.72
CA TYR A 352 19.68 11.43 4.07
C TYR A 352 18.50 10.78 4.79
N VAL A 353 17.91 11.45 5.78
CA VAL A 353 16.78 10.87 6.52
C VAL A 353 15.53 10.89 5.63
N THR A 354 15.09 9.72 5.20
CA THR A 354 13.91 9.54 4.34
C THR A 354 12.61 9.51 5.13
N ALA A 355 12.65 8.94 6.34
CA ALA A 355 11.50 8.77 7.21
C ALA A 355 11.91 8.79 8.68
N ILE A 356 10.97 9.23 9.52
CA ILE A 356 11.06 9.25 10.98
C ILE A 356 9.90 8.42 11.51
N GLN A 357 10.20 7.34 12.22
CA GLN A 357 9.22 6.54 12.93
C GLN A 357 9.36 6.78 14.44
N VAL A 358 8.34 7.40 15.04
CA VAL A 358 8.28 7.65 16.48
C VAL A 358 7.39 6.58 17.13
N ASN A 359 8.01 5.71 17.92
CA ASN A 359 7.39 4.55 18.55
C ASN A 359 7.22 4.79 20.05
N PHE A 360 5.97 4.85 20.50
CA PHE A 360 5.60 5.01 21.90
C PHE A 360 5.42 3.62 22.53
N HIS A 361 6.11 3.40 23.64
CA HIS A 361 6.05 2.21 24.49
C HIS A 361 5.52 2.62 25.85
N PRO A 362 4.19 2.56 26.08
CA PRO A 362 3.59 3.16 27.28
C PRO A 362 3.98 2.48 28.59
N ASN A 363 4.32 1.19 28.54
CA ASN A 363 4.65 0.36 29.68
C ASN A 363 5.50 -0.86 29.28
N GLY A 364 5.84 -1.72 30.25
CA GLY A 364 6.58 -2.97 30.05
C GLY A 364 5.89 -4.02 29.14
N GLU A 365 4.56 -3.98 29.00
CA GLU A 365 3.79 -4.92 28.15
C GLU A 365 3.92 -4.58 26.66
N SER A 366 4.11 -3.30 26.34
CA SER A 366 4.30 -2.88 24.95
C SER A 366 5.57 -3.49 24.37
N PHE A 367 5.56 -3.85 23.09
CA PHE A 367 6.71 -4.49 22.43
C PHE A 367 6.93 -3.97 21.02
N HIS A 368 8.13 -4.23 20.49
CA HIS A 368 8.49 -4.08 19.09
C HIS A 368 8.92 -5.46 18.59
N ALA A 369 8.13 -6.06 17.70
CA ALA A 369 8.40 -7.41 17.22
C ALA A 369 9.80 -7.55 16.61
N GLN A 370 10.39 -8.74 16.71
CA GLN A 370 11.62 -9.07 16.00
C GLN A 370 11.40 -8.95 14.50
N HIS A 371 12.24 -8.16 13.84
CA HIS A 371 12.13 -7.90 12.40
C HIS A 371 13.44 -7.34 11.84
N ARG A 372 13.52 -7.30 10.51
CA ARG A 372 14.46 -6.48 9.75
C ARG A 372 13.74 -5.22 9.31
N ASP A 373 14.44 -4.09 9.31
CA ASP A 373 13.90 -2.88 8.69
C ASP A 373 13.73 -3.09 7.17
N ILE A 374 12.75 -2.40 6.60
CA ILE A 374 12.46 -2.43 5.17
C ILE A 374 13.33 -1.37 4.47
N TYR A 375 14.43 -1.81 3.86
CA TYR A 375 15.39 -0.97 3.14
C TYR A 375 15.14 -0.91 1.64
N SER A 376 14.15 -1.64 1.11
CA SER A 376 13.77 -1.51 -0.30
C SER A 376 12.32 -1.93 -0.56
N ALA A 377 11.77 -1.45 -1.68
CA ALA A 377 10.45 -1.84 -2.17
C ALA A 377 10.29 -3.35 -2.46
N LYS A 378 11.38 -4.12 -2.48
CA LYS A 378 11.35 -5.58 -2.66
C LYS A 378 10.88 -6.32 -1.40
N GLN A 379 11.04 -5.71 -0.23
CA GLN A 379 10.60 -6.29 1.03
C GLN A 379 9.11 -5.97 1.27
N ARG A 380 8.39 -6.92 1.87
CA ARG A 380 6.94 -6.79 2.07
C ARG A 380 6.63 -5.89 3.27
N ALA A 381 5.90 -4.82 3.02
CA ALA A 381 5.31 -4.00 4.07
C ALA A 381 4.00 -4.62 4.57
N GLY A 382 3.66 -4.38 5.84
CA GLY A 382 2.40 -4.85 6.43
C GLY A 382 1.15 -4.34 5.70
N PRO A 383 -0.01 -5.00 5.89
CA PRO A 383 -1.27 -4.65 5.23
C PRO A 383 -1.66 -3.18 5.50
N SER A 384 -1.42 -2.68 6.71
CA SER A 384 -1.76 -1.31 7.14
C SER A 384 -0.67 -0.26 6.89
N CYS A 385 0.44 -0.63 6.25
CA CYS A 385 1.56 0.29 5.99
C CYS A 385 1.28 1.18 4.76
N THR A 386 1.49 2.48 4.89
CA THR A 386 1.33 3.50 3.82
C THR A 386 2.66 4.00 3.25
N CYS A 387 3.79 3.50 3.77
CA CYS A 387 5.12 4.02 3.44
C CYS A 387 5.52 3.72 1.99
N THR A 388 6.24 4.68 1.38
CA THR A 388 6.97 4.46 0.12
C THR A 388 8.44 4.26 0.47
N PHE A 389 8.95 3.06 0.22
CA PHE A 389 10.33 2.72 0.61
C PHE A 389 11.31 3.14 -0.48
N LYS A 390 12.22 4.03 -0.12
CA LYS A 390 13.43 4.30 -0.87
C LYS A 390 14.52 3.32 -0.45
N LYS A 391 15.56 3.14 -1.28
CA LYS A 391 16.71 2.34 -0.87
C LYS A 391 17.37 2.98 0.35
N CYS A 392 17.44 2.25 1.46
CA CYS A 392 18.09 2.72 2.69
C CYS A 392 19.45 2.05 2.89
N VAL A 393 20.38 2.75 3.51
CA VAL A 393 21.77 2.32 3.80
C VAL A 393 22.00 2.07 5.28
N GLY A 394 21.08 2.51 6.16
CA GLY A 394 21.15 2.30 7.58
C GLY A 394 19.96 2.89 8.33
N THR A 395 19.90 2.62 9.62
CA THR A 395 18.92 3.15 10.56
C THR A 395 19.65 3.65 11.79
N VAL A 396 19.26 4.82 12.31
CA VAL A 396 19.62 5.24 13.66
C VAL A 396 18.37 5.33 14.53
N CYS A 397 18.42 4.69 15.69
CA CYS A 397 17.34 4.58 16.66
C CYS A 397 17.75 5.29 17.95
N TYR A 398 17.15 6.46 18.21
CA TYR A 398 17.31 7.16 19.48
C TYR A 398 16.28 6.68 20.50
N THR A 399 16.66 6.68 21.77
CA THR A 399 15.79 6.31 22.89
C THR A 399 15.65 7.46 23.86
N VAL A 400 14.42 7.75 24.31
CA VAL A 400 14.15 8.65 25.44
C VAL A 400 13.11 8.01 26.38
N GLY A 401 13.23 8.27 27.68
CA GLY A 401 12.36 7.69 28.71
C GLY A 401 12.90 6.37 29.29
N SER A 402 12.01 5.43 29.60
CA SER A 402 12.37 4.25 30.41
C SER A 402 13.37 3.33 29.71
N SER A 403 14.23 2.70 30.49
CA SER A 403 15.19 1.71 29.96
C SER A 403 14.43 0.48 29.42
N ARG A 404 14.84 -0.02 28.26
CA ARG A 404 14.29 -1.25 27.68
C ARG A 404 15.39 -2.11 27.08
N GLN A 405 15.21 -3.43 27.18
CA GLN A 405 16.06 -4.36 26.46
C GLN A 405 15.73 -4.32 24.97
N CYS A 406 16.77 -4.15 24.16
CA CYS A 406 16.78 -4.44 22.74
C CYS A 406 17.31 -5.87 22.58
N LEU A 407 16.54 -6.73 21.92
CA LEU A 407 16.97 -8.06 21.52
C LEU A 407 17.47 -7.99 20.08
N LEU A 408 18.71 -8.46 19.87
CA LEU A 408 19.36 -8.55 18.57
C LEU A 408 19.61 -10.04 18.28
N GLU A 409 19.23 -10.52 17.10
CA GLU A 409 19.43 -11.92 16.72
C GLU A 409 20.11 -12.04 15.35
N THR A 410 21.13 -12.89 15.28
CA THR A 410 21.76 -13.25 14.01
C THR A 410 20.92 -14.31 13.30
N MET A 411 20.47 -13.99 12.10
CA MET A 411 19.62 -14.84 11.28
C MET A 411 20.46 -15.72 10.36
N THR A 412 19.96 -16.92 10.09
CA THR A 412 20.55 -17.88 9.13
C THR A 412 19.53 -18.34 8.09
N ASP A 413 18.48 -17.53 7.88
CA ASP A 413 17.43 -17.76 6.91
C ASP A 413 17.90 -17.43 5.48
N VAL A 414 17.01 -17.65 4.50
CA VAL A 414 17.28 -17.42 3.06
C VAL A 414 17.58 -15.95 2.70
N PHE A 415 17.37 -15.01 3.62
CA PHE A 415 17.67 -13.59 3.42
C PHE A 415 19.02 -13.19 4.01
N SER A 416 19.59 -14.02 4.89
CA SER A 416 20.91 -13.81 5.50
C SER A 416 22.02 -14.38 4.60
N ALA A 417 23.17 -13.70 4.57
CA ALA A 417 24.40 -14.23 3.99
C ALA A 417 25.08 -15.26 4.92
N ILE A 418 24.68 -15.32 6.19
CA ILE A 418 25.27 -16.20 7.20
C ILE A 418 24.64 -17.58 7.08
N LYS A 419 25.47 -18.58 6.76
CA LYS A 419 25.04 -19.97 6.66
C LYS A 419 24.84 -20.59 8.04
N PRO A 420 23.79 -21.40 8.25
CA PRO A 420 23.62 -22.14 9.49
C PRO A 420 24.75 -23.17 9.65
N CYS A 421 25.19 -23.41 10.88
CA CYS A 421 26.18 -24.45 11.22
C CYS A 421 25.60 -25.88 11.28
N GLY A 422 24.41 -26.09 10.70
CA GLY A 422 23.61 -27.31 10.76
C GLY A 422 22.18 -27.05 11.23
N ASP A 423 21.35 -28.09 11.25
CA ASP A 423 19.91 -27.99 11.56
C ASP A 423 19.62 -27.50 13.00
N GLN A 424 20.61 -27.58 13.89
CA GLN A 424 20.53 -27.12 15.28
C GLN A 424 21.03 -25.68 15.48
N CYS A 425 21.31 -24.94 14.40
CA CYS A 425 21.80 -23.57 14.49
C CYS A 425 20.70 -22.65 15.03
N THR A 426 20.85 -22.18 16.26
CA THR A 426 19.90 -21.25 16.91
C THR A 426 20.21 -19.78 16.66
N GLY A 427 21.30 -19.47 15.93
CA GLY A 427 21.84 -18.12 15.83
C GLY A 427 22.51 -17.64 17.13
N ARG A 428 23.10 -16.44 17.07
CA ARG A 428 23.61 -15.66 18.22
C ARG A 428 22.51 -14.69 18.65
N ARG A 429 22.30 -14.54 19.96
CA ARG A 429 21.35 -13.57 20.53
C ARG A 429 22.05 -12.64 21.48
N GLU A 430 21.67 -11.38 21.45
CA GLU A 430 22.16 -10.35 22.38
C GLU A 430 21.00 -9.56 22.94
N ARG A 431 21.03 -9.32 24.25
CA ARG A 431 20.16 -8.34 24.89
C ARG A 431 21.00 -7.19 25.41
N CYS A 432 20.78 -6.02 24.84
CA CYS A 432 21.40 -4.77 25.24
C CYS A 432 20.34 -3.85 25.86
N TRP A 433 20.64 -3.24 27.00
CA TRP A 433 19.78 -2.20 27.55
C TRP A 433 20.02 -0.88 26.82
N LEU A 434 18.95 -0.25 26.36
CA LEU A 434 18.97 1.11 25.85
C LEU A 434 18.29 2.04 26.86
N HIS A 435 19.01 3.05 27.31
CA HIS A 435 18.57 4.03 28.30
C HIS A 435 18.09 5.33 27.63
N SER A 436 17.48 6.19 28.43
CA SER A 436 17.15 7.55 28.01
C SER A 436 18.42 8.29 27.58
N GLY A 437 18.43 8.74 26.33
CA GLY A 437 19.57 9.43 25.73
C GLY A 437 20.36 8.60 24.73
N ASP A 438 20.25 7.28 24.75
CA ASP A 438 21.09 6.42 23.91
C ASP A 438 20.67 6.44 22.44
N GLY A 439 21.65 6.26 21.56
CA GLY A 439 21.46 6.01 20.13
C GLY A 439 21.96 4.62 19.75
N MET A 440 21.25 3.93 18.87
CA MET A 440 21.69 2.68 18.26
C MET A 440 21.69 2.84 16.74
N TYR A 441 22.85 2.72 16.10
CA TYR A 441 22.99 2.76 14.65
C TYR A 441 23.31 1.37 14.10
N PHE A 442 22.69 1.00 12.98
CA PHE A 442 23.06 -0.17 12.21
C PHE A 442 22.90 0.07 10.70
N ASN A 443 23.76 -0.55 9.90
CA ASN A 443 23.77 -0.36 8.44
C ASN A 443 23.01 -1.45 7.66
N GLU A 444 22.91 -1.30 6.33
CA GLU A 444 22.25 -2.26 5.41
C GLU A 444 22.82 -3.68 5.53
N ALA A 445 24.15 -3.81 5.65
CA ALA A 445 24.79 -5.12 5.81
C ALA A 445 24.35 -5.82 7.10
N TRP A 446 24.34 -5.09 8.22
CA TRP A 446 23.88 -5.63 9.50
C TRP A 446 22.39 -6.00 9.44
N ASN A 447 21.53 -5.10 8.95
CA ASN A 447 20.08 -5.36 8.86
C ASN A 447 19.71 -6.52 7.90
N ALA A 448 20.57 -6.88 6.95
CA ALA A 448 20.36 -8.04 6.09
C ALA A 448 20.52 -9.37 6.86
N ASN A 449 21.49 -9.41 7.77
CA ASN A 449 21.88 -10.65 8.46
C ASN A 449 21.31 -10.77 9.88
N HIS A 450 20.83 -9.68 10.47
CA HIS A 450 20.36 -9.64 11.85
C HIS A 450 18.94 -9.07 11.94
N THR A 451 18.21 -9.46 12.99
CA THR A 451 16.94 -8.83 13.37
C THR A 451 17.11 -8.06 14.68
N HIS A 452 16.23 -7.09 14.88
CA HIS A 452 16.13 -6.38 16.14
C HIS A 452 14.68 -6.22 16.59
N GLY A 453 14.50 -5.98 17.89
CA GLY A 453 13.19 -5.88 18.53
C GLY A 453 13.31 -5.46 19.98
N ILE A 454 12.18 -5.07 20.57
CA ILE A 454 12.06 -4.72 21.98
C ILE A 454 11.03 -5.68 22.56
N PRO A 455 11.44 -6.77 23.24
CA PRO A 455 10.50 -7.71 23.83
C PRO A 455 9.65 -7.03 24.91
N ALA A 456 8.44 -7.56 25.12
CA ALA A 456 7.69 -7.29 26.33
C ALA A 456 8.51 -7.78 27.54
N ILE A 457 8.42 -7.05 28.64
CA ILE A 457 9.14 -7.41 29.85
C ILE A 457 8.37 -8.49 30.58
N GLU A 458 9.05 -9.58 30.94
CA GLU A 458 8.47 -10.71 31.65
C GLU A 458 7.90 -10.25 33.00
N ASN A 459 6.75 -10.83 33.38
CA ASN A 459 5.92 -10.40 34.50
C ASN A 459 6.74 -10.10 35.77
N GLY A 460 6.64 -8.88 36.30
CA GLY A 460 7.15 -8.51 37.63
C GLY A 460 7.96 -7.21 37.72
N HIS A 461 8.46 -6.68 36.61
CA HIS A 461 9.16 -5.40 36.60
C HIS A 461 8.22 -4.28 36.11
N GLU A 462 7.88 -3.35 37.00
CA GLU A 462 7.20 -2.11 36.61
C GLU A 462 8.17 -1.26 35.78
N ILE A 463 7.83 -1.08 34.51
CA ILE A 463 8.64 -0.33 33.55
C ILE A 463 7.76 0.75 32.96
N GLY A 464 8.27 1.98 33.08
CA GLY A 464 7.58 3.17 32.65
C GLY A 464 7.50 3.36 31.14
N PRO A 465 7.04 4.55 30.72
CA PRO A 465 6.93 4.90 29.32
C PRO A 465 8.31 5.13 28.68
N ARG A 466 8.44 4.79 27.40
CA ARG A 466 9.61 5.02 26.56
C ARG A 466 9.17 5.47 25.16
N ILE A 467 9.99 6.28 24.50
CA ILE A 467 9.82 6.62 23.08
C ILE A 467 11.09 6.21 22.33
N SER A 468 10.92 5.46 21.24
CA SER A 468 12.00 5.20 20.26
C SER A 468 11.79 6.07 19.04
N ILE A 469 12.86 6.66 18.51
CA ILE A 469 12.82 7.53 17.34
C ILE A 469 13.77 6.93 16.32
N ALA A 470 13.23 6.25 15.32
CA ALA A 470 14.00 5.61 14.27
C ALA A 470 14.05 6.51 13.03
N PHE A 471 15.25 6.80 12.56
CA PHE A 471 15.49 7.50 11.29
C PHE A 471 16.05 6.53 10.25
N LEU A 472 15.33 6.40 9.14
CA LEU A 472 15.73 5.58 7.99
C LEU A 472 16.60 6.41 7.04
N LEU A 473 17.87 6.02 6.89
CA LEU A 473 18.86 6.74 6.09
C LEU A 473 18.83 6.21 4.65
N GLY A 474 18.41 7.05 3.71
CA GLY A 474 18.39 6.77 2.28
C GLY A 474 19.78 6.86 1.62
N ALA A 475 20.02 6.02 0.62
CA ALA A 475 21.19 6.15 -0.26
C ALA A 475 21.08 7.45 -1.06
N GLU A 476 22.11 8.31 -1.07
CA GLU A 476 22.13 9.49 -1.95
C GLU A 476 22.18 9.05 -3.42
N ASP A 477 21.13 9.32 -4.19
CA ASP A 477 21.09 8.99 -5.63
C ASP A 477 22.07 9.84 -6.48
N SER A 478 22.74 10.88 -5.93
CA SER A 478 23.59 11.78 -6.72
C SER A 478 24.61 12.68 -5.97
N ARG A 479 24.98 12.38 -4.72
CA ARG A 479 26.06 13.12 -3.98
C ARG A 479 27.28 12.25 -3.62
N SER A 480 27.38 11.11 -4.30
CA SER A 480 28.40 10.05 -4.21
C SER A 480 29.88 10.45 -4.48
N SER A 481 30.33 11.68 -4.22
CA SER A 481 31.75 12.04 -4.39
C SER A 481 32.37 12.92 -3.31
N LEU A 482 31.66 13.27 -2.22
CA LEU A 482 32.21 14.21 -1.23
C LEU A 482 32.45 13.68 0.19
N TYR A 483 31.89 12.51 0.58
CA TYR A 483 31.97 12.04 1.97
C TYR A 483 32.58 10.64 2.16
N GLN A 484 33.35 10.14 1.19
CA GLN A 484 34.07 8.85 1.35
C GLN A 484 35.43 8.99 2.07
N LYS A 485 35.59 10.00 2.94
CA LYS A 485 36.72 10.12 3.86
C LYS A 485 36.14 10.34 5.25
N VAL A 486 36.69 9.65 6.26
CA VAL A 486 36.24 9.55 7.67
C VAL A 486 35.29 8.34 7.82
N LEU A 487 35.63 7.15 8.35
CA LEU A 487 36.66 6.69 9.29
C LEU A 487 37.09 5.24 8.96
N LEU A 488 38.38 5.00 8.78
CA LEU A 488 39.01 3.78 9.30
C LEU A 488 39.80 4.21 10.54
N PRO A 489 39.73 3.46 11.66
CA PRO A 489 40.47 3.81 12.86
C PRO A 489 41.98 3.79 12.56
N ASN A 490 42.66 4.82 13.04
CA ASN A 490 44.09 5.04 12.94
C ASN A 490 44.88 3.75 13.17
N GLU A 491 45.74 3.41 12.21
CA GLU A 491 46.85 2.50 12.44
C GLU A 491 47.67 3.04 13.63
N VAL A 492 47.76 2.21 14.67
CA VAL A 492 48.66 2.40 15.80
C VAL A 492 50.10 2.44 15.25
N PRO A 493 50.90 3.48 15.51
CA PRO A 493 52.31 3.43 15.17
C PRO A 493 52.97 2.36 16.04
N GLN A 494 53.51 1.32 15.43
CA GLN A 494 54.39 0.38 16.14
C GLN A 494 55.77 1.04 16.39
N PRO A 495 56.46 0.65 17.48
CA PRO A 495 57.70 1.27 17.95
C PRO A 495 58.88 1.15 16.98
#